data_AF-A0A2Z2NJW8-F1
#
_entry.id   AF-A0A2Z2NJW8-F1
#
_cell.length_a   1.000
_cell.length_b   1.000
_cell.length_c   1.000
_cell.angle_alpha   90.00
_cell.angle_beta   90.00
_cell.angle_gamma   90.00
#
_symmetry.space_group_name_H-M   'P 1'
#
loop_
_entity.id
_entity.type
_entity.pdbx_description
1 polymer ?
#
loop_
_entity_poly.entity_id
_entity_poly.type
_entity_poly.pdbx_seq_one_letter_code
_entity_poly.pdbx_strand_id
1 'polypeptide(L)'
;MQPTCELPSEQHLRARLDSVGVFNLITDDRFLATIEAQLPAHRERTYPPTETLAMFVAQVLNDDSSCQRAVNDRIIRCLSHGLRPPGTSTAANC
;
A
#
# COMPACT_ATOMS: atom_id res chain seq x y z
N MET A 1 36.54 1.18 15.64
CA MET A 1 35.87 0.98 14.35
C MET A 1 34.38 1.06 14.60
N GLN A 2 33.74 2.20 14.29
CA GLN A 2 32.28 2.28 14.28
C GLN A 2 31.78 1.59 13.00
N PRO A 3 30.73 0.77 13.06
CA PRO A 3 30.09 0.28 11.85
C PRO A 3 29.41 1.49 11.20
N THR A 4 29.84 1.84 9.98
CA THR A 4 29.10 2.75 9.12
C THR A 4 27.75 2.09 8.87
N CYS A 5 26.69 2.63 9.47
CA CYS A 5 25.33 2.29 9.11
C CYS A 5 25.14 2.83 7.69
N GLU A 6 25.40 2.01 6.69
CA GLU A 6 25.08 2.34 5.31
C GLU A 6 23.56 2.45 5.22
N LEU A 7 23.08 3.69 5.18
CA LEU A 7 21.67 3.96 4.95
C LEU A 7 21.32 3.37 3.58
N PRO A 8 20.29 2.51 3.48
CA PRO A 8 19.92 1.91 2.22
C PRO A 8 19.64 2.99 1.18
N SER A 9 19.95 2.71 -0.09
CA SER A 9 19.73 3.63 -1.21
C SER A 9 18.29 4.13 -1.19
N GLU A 10 18.04 5.39 -1.55
CA GLU A 10 16.67 5.95 -1.56
C GLU A 10 15.69 5.10 -2.37
N GLN A 11 16.16 4.50 -3.47
CA GLN A 11 15.39 3.54 -4.28
C GLN A 11 14.99 2.28 -3.51
N HIS A 12 15.84 1.80 -2.60
CA HIS A 12 15.59 0.63 -1.76
C HIS A 12 14.62 0.95 -0.61
N LEU A 13 14.69 2.17 -0.05
CA LEU A 13 13.67 2.70 0.88
C LEU A 13 12.31 2.91 0.19
N ARG A 14 12.31 3.35 -1.07
CA ARG A 14 11.08 3.53 -1.88
C ARG A 14 10.45 2.20 -2.28
N ALA A 15 11.26 1.19 -2.60
CA ALA A 15 10.78 -0.19 -2.78
C ALA A 15 10.10 -0.75 -1.52
N ARG A 16 10.44 -0.25 -0.33
CA ARG A 16 9.76 -0.59 0.93
C ARG A 16 8.42 0.13 1.15
N LEU A 17 8.07 1.12 0.32
CA LEU A 17 6.86 1.93 0.45
C LEU A 17 5.84 1.65 -0.67
N ASP A 18 5.90 0.48 -1.30
CA ASP A 18 4.76 0.00 -2.06
C ASP A 18 3.55 -0.26 -1.15
N SER A 19 2.37 -0.51 -1.73
CA SER A 19 1.16 -0.64 -0.91
C SER A 19 1.22 -1.85 0.04
N VAL A 20 2.04 -2.87 -0.22
CA VAL A 20 2.18 -4.03 0.69
C VAL A 20 3.07 -3.65 1.86
N GLY A 21 4.20 -2.99 1.61
CA GLY A 21 5.07 -2.46 2.64
C GLY A 21 4.35 -1.47 3.56
N VAL A 22 3.56 -0.57 2.98
CA VAL A 22 2.71 0.34 3.76
C VAL A 22 1.63 -0.43 4.53
N PHE A 23 0.94 -1.39 3.90
CA PHE A 23 -0.08 -2.19 4.58
C PHE A 23 0.49 -2.91 5.81
N ASN A 24 1.65 -3.54 5.67
CA ASN A 24 2.36 -4.18 6.78
C ASN A 24 2.76 -3.17 7.86
N LEU A 25 3.16 -1.95 7.49
CA LEU A 25 3.48 -0.91 8.45
C LEU A 25 2.26 -0.45 9.25
N ILE A 26 1.12 -0.22 8.60
CA ILE A 26 -0.08 0.30 9.27
C ILE A 26 -0.86 -0.77 10.05
N THR A 27 -0.55 -2.05 9.80
CA THR A 27 -1.12 -3.20 10.53
C THR A 27 -0.16 -3.76 11.61
N ASP A 28 1.01 -3.14 11.77
CA ASP A 28 1.94 -3.42 12.87
C ASP A 28 1.44 -2.83 14.20
N ASP A 29 1.90 -3.37 15.32
CA ASP A 29 1.44 -3.03 16.68
C ASP A 29 1.47 -1.52 16.99
N ARG A 30 2.40 -0.78 16.35
CA ARG A 30 2.54 0.67 16.54
C ARG A 30 1.37 1.48 15.98
N PHE A 31 0.72 0.99 14.93
CA PHE A 31 -0.31 1.74 14.19
C PHE A 31 -1.67 1.05 14.25
N LEU A 32 -1.71 -0.28 14.37
CA LEU A 32 -2.94 -1.07 14.29
C LEU A 32 -4.04 -0.53 15.21
N ALA A 33 -3.73 -0.29 16.49
CA ALA A 33 -4.71 0.23 17.46
C ALA A 33 -5.31 1.59 17.04
N THR A 34 -4.51 2.45 16.40
CA THR A 34 -4.99 3.75 15.91
C THR A 34 -5.87 3.56 14.67
N ILE A 35 -5.47 2.69 13.75
CA ILE A 35 -6.25 2.38 12.55
C ILE A 35 -7.60 1.78 12.92
N GLU A 36 -7.64 0.80 13.82
CA GLU A 36 -8.87 0.17 14.29
C GLU A 36 -9.80 1.17 15.00
N ALA A 37 -9.25 2.06 15.84
CA ALA A 37 -10.03 3.08 16.54
C ALA A 37 -10.63 4.14 15.59
N GLN A 38 -10.02 4.37 14.42
CA GLN A 38 -10.47 5.33 13.42
C GLN A 38 -11.25 4.69 12.27
N LEU A 39 -11.38 3.36 12.26
CA LEU A 39 -12.03 2.65 11.17
C LEU A 39 -13.55 2.80 11.29
N PRO A 40 -14.23 3.44 10.32
CA PRO A 40 -15.68 3.52 10.36
C PRO A 40 -16.29 2.14 10.08
N ALA A 41 -17.55 1.96 10.47
CA ALA A 41 -18.36 0.87 9.97
C ALA A 41 -18.35 0.90 8.43
N HIS A 42 -17.85 -0.16 7.81
CA HIS A 42 -17.66 -0.24 6.37
C HIS A 42 -18.29 -1.52 5.83
N ARG A 43 -18.62 -1.48 4.54
CA ARG A 43 -19.01 -2.69 3.79
C ARG A 43 -17.77 -3.31 3.19
N GLU A 44 -17.82 -4.62 3.00
CA GLU A 44 -16.89 -5.33 2.12
C GLU A 44 -16.94 -4.68 0.72
N ARG A 45 -15.80 -4.17 0.27
CA ARG A 45 -15.60 -3.55 -1.04
C ARG A 45 -14.45 -4.28 -1.76
N THR A 46 -14.31 -4.03 -3.06
CA THR A 46 -13.18 -4.53 -3.86
C THR A 46 -11.83 -4.20 -3.23
N TYR A 47 -11.72 -3.01 -2.62
CA TYR A 47 -10.59 -2.59 -1.80
C TYR A 47 -11.12 -2.27 -0.39
N PRO A 48 -10.77 -3.05 0.64
CA PRO A 48 -11.11 -2.74 2.03
C PRO A 48 -10.47 -1.40 2.47
N PRO A 49 -11.05 -0.69 3.46
CA PRO A 49 -10.55 0.63 3.87
C PRO A 49 -9.06 0.68 4.22
N THR A 50 -8.56 -0.34 4.92
CA THR A 50 -7.13 -0.45 5.29
C THR A 50 -6.24 -0.65 4.06
N GLU A 51 -6.71 -1.44 3.07
CA GLU A 51 -5.99 -1.62 1.81
C GLU A 51 -5.98 -0.32 0.99
N THR A 52 -7.12 0.38 0.90
CA THR A 52 -7.21 1.68 0.22
C THR A 52 -6.28 2.71 0.87
N LEU A 53 -6.20 2.76 2.20
CA LEU A 53 -5.27 3.65 2.90
C LEU A 53 -3.81 3.35 2.53
N ALA A 54 -3.44 2.07 2.52
CA ALA A 54 -2.08 1.66 2.14
C ALA A 54 -1.76 1.99 0.68
N MET A 55 -2.71 1.76 -0.24
CA MET A 55 -2.59 2.12 -1.65
C MET A 55 -2.44 3.64 -1.83
N PHE A 56 -3.22 4.44 -1.10
CA PHE A 56 -3.16 5.91 -1.17
C PHE A 56 -1.80 6.45 -0.71
N VAL A 57 -1.30 5.99 0.44
CA VAL A 57 0.01 6.42 0.95
C VAL A 57 1.12 6.01 -0.01
N ALA A 58 1.10 4.78 -0.52
CA ALA A 58 2.08 4.33 -1.51
C ALA A 58 2.01 5.15 -2.81
N GLN A 59 0.80 5.51 -3.25
CA GLN A 59 0.58 6.37 -4.42
C GLN A 59 1.18 7.76 -4.23
N VAL A 60 0.88 8.43 -3.11
CA VAL A 60 1.33 9.80 -2.84
C VAL A 60 2.85 9.88 -2.65
N LEU A 61 3.48 8.84 -2.10
CA LEU A 61 4.92 8.79 -1.88
C LEU A 61 5.72 8.32 -3.10
N ASN A 62 5.06 7.99 -4.20
CA ASN A 62 5.71 7.54 -5.44
C ASN A 62 6.00 8.70 -6.39
N ASP A 63 7.07 8.58 -7.18
CA ASP A 63 7.41 9.55 -8.22
C ASP A 63 6.33 9.64 -9.31
N ASP A 64 5.71 8.50 -9.66
CA ASP A 64 4.48 8.45 -10.45
C ASP A 64 3.30 8.16 -9.52
N SER A 65 2.66 9.25 -9.08
CA SER A 65 1.51 9.25 -8.18
C SER A 65 0.17 9.07 -8.90
N SER A 66 0.16 8.52 -10.12
CA SER A 66 -1.09 8.26 -10.84
C SER A 66 -1.91 7.16 -10.16
N CYS A 67 -3.23 7.38 -10.09
CA CYS A 67 -4.15 6.37 -9.57
C CYS A 67 -4.10 5.07 -10.38
N GLN A 68 -3.89 5.19 -11.69
CA GLN A 68 -3.79 4.04 -12.58
C GLN A 68 -2.61 3.15 -12.23
N ARG A 69 -1.45 3.74 -11.88
CA ARG A 69 -0.30 2.95 -11.44
C ARG A 69 -0.60 2.15 -10.19
N ALA A 70 -1.18 2.78 -9.16
CA ALA A 70 -1.55 2.08 -7.93
C ALA A 70 -2.51 0.90 -8.18
N VAL A 71 -3.51 1.08 -9.04
CA VAL A 71 -4.44 0.01 -9.46
C VAL A 71 -3.73 -1.08 -10.26
N ASN A 72 -2.85 -0.72 -11.19
CA ASN A 72 -2.09 -1.68 -12.00
C ASN A 72 -1.18 -2.54 -11.12
N ASP A 73 -0.47 -1.94 -10.17
CA ASP A 73 0.40 -2.67 -9.24
C ASP A 73 -0.42 -3.68 -8.42
N ARG A 74 -1.64 -3.30 -8.01
CA ARG A 74 -2.56 -4.19 -7.31
C ARG A 74 -3.06 -5.36 -8.17
N ILE A 75 -3.35 -5.10 -9.45
CA ILE A 75 -3.72 -6.13 -10.43
C ILE A 75 -2.55 -7.09 -10.65
N ILE A 76 -1.34 -6.57 -10.86
CA ILE A 76 -0.12 -7.37 -11.05
C ILE A 76 0.09 -8.28 -9.84
N ARG A 77 -0.06 -7.77 -8.61
CA ARG A 77 0.02 -8.59 -7.39
C ARG A 77 -1.07 -9.66 -7.31
N CYS A 78 -2.31 -9.34 -7.69
CA CYS A 78 -3.37 -10.37 -7.77
C CYS A 78 -2.93 -11.52 -8.69
N LEU A 79 -2.47 -11.15 -9.90
CA LEU A 79 -2.04 -12.12 -10.90
C LEU A 79 -0.82 -12.94 -10.43
N SER A 80 0.15 -12.32 -9.78
CA SER A 80 1.33 -13.04 -9.25
C SER A 80 0.99 -14.04 -8.15
N HIS A 81 -0.11 -13.81 -7.42
CA HIS A 81 -0.63 -14.72 -6.40
C HIS A 81 -1.73 -15.66 -6.89
N GLY A 82 -2.04 -15.69 -8.20
CA GLY A 82 -3.11 -16.52 -8.77
C GLY A 82 -4.52 -16.12 -8.33
N LEU A 83 -4.70 -14.89 -7.84
CA LEU A 83 -5.98 -14.34 -7.41
C LEU A 83 -6.71 -13.68 -8.59
N ARG A 84 -8.04 -13.65 -8.53
CA ARG A 84 -8.84 -12.88 -9.50
C ARG A 84 -8.53 -11.39 -9.33
N PRO A 85 -8.02 -10.68 -10.35
CA PRO A 85 -7.77 -9.26 -10.24
C PRO A 85 -9.09 -8.47 -10.24
N PRO A 86 -9.12 -7.30 -9.57
CA PRO A 86 -10.19 -6.33 -9.74
C PRO A 86 -10.16 -5.73 -11.16
N GLY A 87 -11.18 -4.93 -11.49
CA GLY A 87 -11.19 -4.18 -12.76
C GLY A 87 -10.07 -3.13 -12.82
N THR A 88 -9.71 -2.71 -14.02
CA THR A 88 -8.70 -1.67 -14.27
C THR A 88 -9.21 -0.25 -14.01
N SER A 89 -10.51 -0.09 -13.74
CA SER A 89 -11.11 1.19 -13.41
C SER A 89 -10.56 1.74 -12.09
N THR A 90 -10.15 3.00 -12.10
CA THR A 90 -9.66 3.71 -10.92
C THR A 90 -10.77 4.12 -9.97
N ALA A 91 -12.04 4.12 -10.40
CA ALA A 91 -13.19 4.64 -9.65
C ALA A 91 -13.53 3.89 -8.34
N ALA A 92 -12.85 2.76 -8.08
CA ALA A 92 -12.98 2.03 -6.84
C ALA A 92 -11.87 2.36 -5.82
N ASN A 93 -10.79 3.02 -6.26
CA ASN A 93 -9.66 3.45 -5.43
C ASN A 93 -9.58 4.98 -5.29
N CYS A 94 -9.86 5.67 -6.39
CA CYS A 94 -10.18 7.09 -6.51
C CYS A 94 -11.71 7.23 -6.66
#